data_AF-A0A6M3ISZ8-F1
#
_entry.id   AF-A0A6M3ISZ8-F1
#
_cell.length_a   1.000
_cell.length_b   1.000
_cell.length_c   1.000
_cell.angle_alpha   90.00
_cell.angle_beta   90.00
_cell.angle_gamma   90.00
#
_symmetry.space_group_name_H-M   'P 1'
#
loop_
_entity.id
_entity.type
_entity.pdbx_description
1 polymer ?
#
loop_
_entity_poly.entity_id
_entity_poly.type
_entity_poly.pdbx_seq_one_letter_code
_entity_poly.pdbx_strand_id
1 'polypeptide(L)'
;MVVKQAVSECWEVKIPTVKKCELCGEKGRIYVDHTIYAKIEKLTEKVDNEWLGYLVGKDLGNGRFHVTDLSIPEQEVTGGSVDVDTDKVILPEGCIGVVHSHNNMGAFFSGTDDTYINSNHNASIVVNKKGEYKAKVDLTLPCNHKLEQEAVVEVVYPSVEGLDEYVEAVKEKIKERVYVAAPVGGRPSAYPFHWNQGRKEFDSAERGRKMVEETGGVITESGEIIIGGQVMSPEEVFDALTDPYYGGFSV
;
A
#
# COMPACT_ATOMS: atom_id res chain seq x y z
N MET A 1 -30.66 30.55 -49.32
CA MET A 1 -29.43 31.10 -48.71
C MET A 1 -29.52 30.78 -47.22
N VAL A 2 -28.79 29.77 -46.75
CA VAL A 2 -28.87 29.30 -45.36
C VAL A 2 -27.83 30.04 -44.55
N VAL A 3 -28.26 30.89 -43.62
CA VAL A 3 -27.37 31.59 -42.69
C VAL A 3 -26.91 30.57 -41.64
N LYS A 4 -25.65 30.14 -41.73
CA LYS A 4 -24.99 29.42 -40.66
C LYS A 4 -24.70 30.43 -39.54
N GLN A 5 -25.45 30.34 -38.45
CA GLN A 5 -25.14 31.09 -37.25
C GLN A 5 -24.00 30.35 -36.54
N ALA A 6 -22.82 30.97 -36.51
CA ALA A 6 -21.69 30.51 -35.72
C ALA A 6 -22.09 30.56 -34.25
N VAL A 7 -22.05 29.40 -33.59
CA VAL A 7 -22.28 29.31 -32.14
C VAL A 7 -21.07 29.97 -31.48
N SER A 8 -21.36 31.02 -30.73
CA SER A 8 -20.40 31.94 -30.11
C SER A 8 -19.50 31.24 -29.10
N GLU A 9 -18.23 31.62 -29.14
CA GLU A 9 -17.15 31.36 -28.17
C GLU A 9 -17.67 31.07 -26.74
N CYS A 10 -17.38 29.87 -26.24
CA CYS A 10 -17.56 29.51 -24.84
C CYS A 10 -16.67 30.40 -23.99
N TRP A 11 -17.25 31.24 -23.14
CA TRP A 11 -16.50 32.07 -22.20
C TRP A 11 -15.86 31.17 -21.15
N GLU A 12 -14.54 30.98 -21.21
CA GLU A 12 -13.77 30.31 -20.15
C GLU A 12 -13.80 31.17 -18.88
N VAL A 13 -14.66 30.82 -17.93
CA VAL A 13 -14.57 31.38 -16.58
C VAL A 13 -13.48 30.63 -15.83
N LYS A 14 -12.28 31.20 -15.76
CA LYS A 14 -11.19 30.68 -14.92
C LYS A 14 -11.56 30.89 -13.46
N ILE A 15 -12.09 29.85 -12.82
CA ILE A 15 -12.34 29.83 -11.38
C ILE A 15 -10.98 29.79 -10.67
N PRO A 16 -10.67 30.72 -9.75
CA PRO A 16 -9.41 30.70 -9.03
C PRO A 16 -9.28 29.46 -8.12
N THR A 17 -8.15 28.76 -8.24
CA THR A 17 -7.78 27.62 -7.39
C THR A 17 -6.87 28.08 -6.26
N VAL A 18 -7.23 27.77 -5.02
CA VAL A 18 -6.43 27.99 -3.82
C VAL A 18 -5.79 26.69 -3.35
N LYS A 19 -4.57 26.74 -2.82
CA LYS A 19 -3.86 25.54 -2.31
C LYS A 19 -4.12 25.25 -0.83
N LYS A 20 -4.70 26.21 -0.10
CA LYS A 20 -4.97 26.09 1.33
C LYS A 20 -6.17 26.94 1.69
N CYS A 21 -7.08 26.36 2.47
CA CYS A 21 -8.17 27.07 3.12
C CYS A 21 -8.24 26.62 4.59
N GLU A 22 -8.13 27.56 5.52
CA GLU A 22 -8.14 27.26 6.97
C GLU A 22 -9.53 26.84 7.47
N LEU A 23 -10.56 27.04 6.65
CA LEU A 23 -11.94 26.65 6.94
C LEU A 23 -12.29 25.24 6.42
N CYS A 24 -11.38 24.58 5.69
CA CYS A 24 -11.57 23.24 5.16
C CYS A 24 -10.84 22.23 6.05
N GLY A 25 -11.59 21.56 6.92
CA GLY A 25 -11.04 20.74 8.00
C GLY A 25 -10.82 19.26 7.68
N GLU A 26 -11.41 18.72 6.61
CA GLU A 26 -11.35 17.28 6.31
C GLU A 26 -10.76 16.99 4.93
N LYS A 27 -9.92 15.94 4.86
CA LYS A 27 -9.42 15.40 3.60
C LYS A 27 -10.58 14.93 2.72
N GLY A 28 -10.38 14.96 1.41
CA GLY A 28 -11.33 14.41 0.45
C GLY A 28 -11.52 12.90 0.64
N ARG A 29 -12.61 12.36 0.14
CA ARG A 29 -12.87 10.92 0.15
C ARG A 29 -13.36 10.45 -1.20
N ILE A 30 -12.79 9.35 -1.68
CA ILE A 30 -13.25 8.67 -2.88
C ILE A 30 -13.65 7.25 -2.48
N TYR A 31 -14.95 7.01 -2.46
CA TYR A 31 -15.53 5.71 -2.22
C TYR A 31 -15.52 4.92 -3.53
N VAL A 32 -14.90 3.76 -3.56
CA VAL A 32 -14.80 2.93 -4.77
C VAL A 32 -15.51 1.60 -4.52
N ASP A 33 -16.49 1.26 -5.34
CA ASP A 33 -17.14 -0.05 -5.26
C ASP A 33 -16.10 -1.17 -5.39
N HIS A 34 -16.23 -2.20 -4.55
CA HIS A 34 -15.23 -3.29 -4.48
C HIS A 34 -14.96 -3.98 -5.83
N THR A 35 -15.97 -4.06 -6.71
CA THR A 35 -15.80 -4.62 -8.05
C THR A 35 -14.90 -3.74 -8.92
N ILE A 36 -15.02 -2.42 -8.79
CA ILE A 36 -14.22 -1.44 -9.52
C ILE A 36 -12.81 -1.38 -8.95
N TYR A 37 -12.67 -1.39 -7.63
CA TYR A 37 -11.39 -1.53 -6.96
C TYR A 37 -10.63 -2.78 -7.47
N ALA A 38 -11.31 -3.93 -7.54
CA ALA A 38 -10.74 -5.16 -8.07
C ALA A 38 -10.36 -5.06 -9.57
N LYS A 39 -11.13 -4.34 -10.40
CA LYS A 39 -10.77 -4.06 -11.80
C LYS A 39 -9.47 -3.25 -11.87
N ILE A 40 -9.35 -2.18 -11.07
CA ILE A 40 -8.16 -1.32 -11.01
C ILE A 40 -6.93 -2.12 -10.58
N GLU A 41 -7.04 -2.91 -9.52
CA GLU A 41 -5.93 -3.76 -9.06
C GLU A 41 -5.51 -4.77 -10.13
N LYS A 42 -6.48 -5.46 -10.75
CA LYS A 42 -6.18 -6.44 -11.80
C LYS A 42 -5.57 -5.81 -13.04
N LEU A 43 -6.02 -4.62 -13.43
CA LEU A 43 -5.44 -3.88 -14.55
C LEU A 43 -4.00 -3.49 -14.25
N THR A 44 -3.76 -2.94 -13.06
CA THR A 44 -2.41 -2.57 -12.59
C THR A 44 -1.47 -3.77 -12.50
N GLU A 45 -1.97 -4.92 -12.06
CA GLU A 45 -1.19 -6.17 -12.00
C GLU A 45 -0.77 -6.64 -13.40
N LYS A 46 -1.69 -6.57 -14.38
CA LYS A 46 -1.53 -7.20 -15.70
C LYS A 46 -0.95 -6.32 -16.78
N VAL A 47 -1.04 -5.00 -16.67
CA VAL A 47 -0.53 -4.07 -17.67
C VAL A 47 0.83 -3.54 -17.23
N ASP A 48 1.84 -3.66 -18.09
CA ASP A 48 3.22 -3.29 -17.77
C ASP A 48 3.53 -1.81 -18.02
N ASN A 49 2.81 -1.17 -18.93
CA ASN A 49 2.89 0.27 -19.20
C ASN A 49 1.87 1.06 -18.39
N GLU A 50 2.11 2.36 -18.22
CA GLU A 50 1.11 3.24 -17.61
C GLU A 50 -0.22 3.14 -18.36
N TRP A 51 -1.33 3.28 -17.64
CA TRP A 51 -2.66 3.29 -18.23
C TRP A 51 -3.51 4.34 -17.55
N LEU A 52 -4.56 4.80 -18.23
CA LEU A 52 -5.54 5.76 -17.76
C LEU A 52 -6.95 5.19 -17.91
N GLY A 53 -7.80 5.48 -16.92
CA GLY A 53 -9.22 5.19 -16.94
C GLY A 53 -10.04 6.32 -16.35
N TYR A 54 -11.24 6.53 -16.89
CA TYR A 54 -12.20 7.49 -16.36
C TYR A 54 -13.05 6.83 -15.27
N LEU A 55 -13.15 7.52 -14.14
CA LEU A 55 -13.97 7.12 -13.00
C LEU A 55 -15.40 7.61 -13.22
N VAL A 56 -16.35 6.69 -13.21
CA VAL A 56 -17.78 6.98 -13.41
C VAL A 56 -18.52 6.79 -12.10
N GLY A 57 -19.39 7.74 -11.75
CA GLY A 57 -20.15 7.65 -10.51
C GLY A 57 -20.85 8.95 -10.14
N LYS A 58 -20.84 9.27 -8.85
CA LYS A 58 -21.58 10.40 -8.28
C LYS A 58 -20.68 11.30 -7.43
N ASP A 59 -20.81 12.60 -7.62
CA ASP A 59 -20.34 13.60 -6.67
C ASP A 59 -21.33 13.67 -5.49
N LEU A 60 -20.85 13.37 -4.28
CA LEU A 60 -21.64 13.41 -3.04
C LEU A 60 -21.53 14.76 -2.31
N GLY A 61 -20.83 15.71 -2.94
CA GLY A 61 -20.55 17.04 -2.41
C GLY A 61 -19.48 17.03 -1.33
N ASN A 62 -18.89 18.22 -1.12
CA ASN A 62 -17.87 18.48 -0.11
C ASN A 62 -16.62 17.59 -0.28
N GLY A 63 -16.15 17.40 -1.52
CA GLY A 63 -14.94 16.64 -1.81
C GLY A 63 -15.10 15.13 -1.57
N ARG A 64 -16.34 14.63 -1.63
CA ARG A 64 -16.69 13.22 -1.49
C ARG A 64 -17.26 12.70 -2.79
N PHE A 65 -16.71 11.59 -3.29
CA PHE A 65 -17.10 10.99 -4.56
C PHE A 65 -17.37 9.51 -4.38
N HIS A 66 -18.34 8.97 -5.09
CA HIS A 66 -18.63 7.52 -5.12
C HIS A 66 -18.49 7.00 -6.54
N VAL A 67 -17.48 6.17 -6.76
CA VAL A 67 -17.15 5.52 -8.02
C VAL A 67 -17.86 4.18 -8.11
N THR A 68 -18.68 4.02 -9.14
CA THR A 68 -19.48 2.83 -9.40
C THR A 68 -19.09 2.12 -10.71
N ASP A 69 -18.36 2.79 -11.60
CA ASP A 69 -17.81 2.15 -12.80
C ASP A 69 -16.47 2.76 -13.25
N LEU A 70 -15.78 2.05 -14.14
CA LEU A 70 -14.49 2.43 -14.72
C LEU A 70 -14.55 2.26 -16.24
N SER A 71 -14.31 3.33 -16.97
CA SER A 71 -14.25 3.34 -18.43
C SER A 71 -12.81 3.51 -18.90
N ILE A 72 -12.30 2.56 -19.68
CA ILE A 72 -10.95 2.63 -20.25
C ILE A 72 -11.05 3.13 -21.70
N PRO A 73 -10.55 4.34 -22.02
CA PRO A 73 -10.52 4.81 -23.40
C PRO A 73 -9.41 4.09 -24.21
N GLU A 74 -9.51 4.18 -25.53
CA GLU A 74 -8.38 3.88 -26.41
C GLU A 74 -7.26 4.90 -26.14
N GLN A 75 -6.03 4.41 -25.98
CA GLN A 75 -4.90 5.19 -25.50
C GLN A 75 -3.58 4.63 -26.03
N GLU A 76 -2.60 5.50 -26.23
CA GLU A 76 -1.23 5.14 -26.55
C GLU A 76 -0.36 5.36 -25.31
N VAL A 77 0.46 4.37 -24.98
CA VAL A 77 1.17 4.34 -23.69
C VAL A 77 2.65 4.06 -23.89
N THR A 78 3.47 4.73 -23.09
CA THR A 78 4.89 4.45 -22.95
C THR A 78 5.19 4.01 -21.51
N GLY A 79 6.47 3.81 -21.18
CA GLY A 79 6.87 3.44 -19.82
C GLY A 79 6.64 4.54 -18.77
N GLY A 80 6.30 5.77 -19.17
CA GLY A 80 6.10 6.90 -18.27
C GLY A 80 5.18 7.99 -18.84
N SER A 81 4.32 7.64 -19.80
CA SER A 81 3.28 8.53 -20.29
C SER A 81 2.09 7.72 -20.81
N VAL A 82 0.91 8.35 -20.71
CA VAL A 82 -0.33 7.89 -21.31
C VAL A 82 -0.96 9.03 -22.09
N ASP A 83 -1.20 8.80 -23.37
CA ASP A 83 -1.81 9.77 -24.28
C ASP A 83 -3.15 9.23 -24.77
N VAL A 84 -4.19 10.05 -24.58
CA VAL A 84 -5.56 9.74 -24.97
C VAL A 84 -5.94 10.69 -26.09
N ASP A 85 -6.39 10.17 -27.23
CA ASP A 85 -6.81 10.98 -28.36
C ASP A 85 -8.13 11.70 -28.03
N THR A 86 -8.02 12.93 -27.56
CA THR A 86 -9.15 13.75 -27.10
C THR A 86 -10.17 14.06 -28.18
N ASP A 87 -9.80 14.01 -29.46
CA ASP A 87 -10.73 14.25 -30.57
C ASP A 87 -11.63 13.05 -30.83
N LYS A 88 -11.21 11.86 -30.38
CA LYS A 88 -11.96 10.60 -30.55
C LYS A 88 -12.64 10.13 -29.27
N VAL A 89 -12.23 10.66 -28.12
CA VAL A 89 -12.74 10.22 -26.83
C VAL A 89 -13.97 11.01 -26.41
N ILE A 90 -15.06 10.28 -26.27
CA ILE A 90 -16.29 10.78 -25.63
C ILE A 90 -16.17 10.44 -24.14
N LEU A 91 -16.13 11.45 -23.28
CA LEU A 91 -16.16 11.23 -21.83
C LEU A 91 -17.43 10.44 -21.46
N PRO A 92 -17.31 9.39 -20.63
CA PRO A 92 -18.47 8.62 -20.22
C PRO A 92 -19.44 9.52 -19.42
N GLU A 93 -20.74 9.29 -19.60
CA GLU A 93 -21.75 9.97 -18.80
C GLU A 93 -21.51 9.68 -17.32
N GLY A 94 -21.54 10.72 -16.48
CA GLY A 94 -21.23 10.59 -15.05
C GLY A 94 -19.74 10.46 -14.73
N CYS A 95 -18.84 10.84 -15.65
CA CYS A 95 -17.41 10.98 -15.36
C CYS A 95 -17.21 11.99 -14.21
N ILE A 96 -16.65 11.50 -13.10
CA ILE A 96 -16.37 12.29 -11.90
C ILE A 96 -14.87 12.47 -11.66
N GLY A 97 -14.04 11.70 -12.38
CA GLY A 97 -12.61 11.71 -12.16
C GLY A 97 -11.84 10.80 -13.09
N VAL A 98 -10.58 10.61 -12.74
CA VAL A 98 -9.62 9.81 -13.50
C VAL A 98 -8.77 8.97 -12.55
N VAL A 99 -8.36 7.81 -13.03
CA VAL A 99 -7.33 6.98 -12.40
C VAL A 99 -6.26 6.67 -13.43
N HIS A 100 -5.00 6.76 -13.04
CA HIS A 100 -3.89 6.28 -13.87
C HIS A 100 -2.86 5.52 -13.05
N SER A 101 -2.02 4.74 -13.73
CA SER A 101 -1.03 3.90 -13.06
C SER A 101 0.40 4.40 -13.21
N HIS A 102 1.17 4.23 -12.13
CA HIS A 102 2.61 4.41 -12.07
C HIS A 102 3.24 3.04 -11.81
N ASN A 103 3.35 2.18 -12.83
CA ASN A 103 3.60 0.76 -12.58
C ASN A 103 4.90 0.47 -11.82
N ASN A 104 6.01 1.07 -12.28
CA ASN A 104 7.35 0.83 -11.71
C ASN A 104 7.79 1.93 -10.74
N MET A 105 6.90 2.88 -10.42
CA MET A 105 7.20 4.05 -9.60
C MET A 105 6.33 4.09 -8.34
N GLY A 106 6.60 5.02 -7.43
CA GLY A 106 5.70 5.30 -6.30
C GLY A 106 4.40 5.93 -6.77
N ALA A 107 3.35 5.84 -5.95
CA ALA A 107 2.10 6.56 -6.18
C ALA A 107 2.26 8.05 -5.83
N PHE A 108 2.46 8.91 -6.85
CA PHE A 108 2.57 10.35 -6.70
C PHE A 108 1.99 11.07 -7.93
N PHE A 109 1.74 12.38 -7.83
CA PHE A 109 1.34 13.19 -8.99
C PHE A 109 2.55 13.94 -9.52
N SER A 110 2.83 13.80 -10.81
CA SER A 110 3.86 14.55 -11.53
C SER A 110 3.36 15.95 -11.89
N GLY A 111 4.28 16.85 -12.28
CA GLY A 111 3.88 18.17 -12.79
C GLY A 111 3.07 18.11 -14.08
N THR A 112 3.30 17.07 -14.91
CA THR A 112 2.51 16.78 -16.10
C THR A 112 1.10 16.36 -15.71
N ASP A 113 0.96 15.50 -14.70
CA ASP A 113 -0.34 15.06 -14.18
C ASP A 113 -1.13 16.25 -13.66
N ASP A 114 -0.50 17.12 -12.87
CA ASP A 114 -1.13 18.33 -12.34
C ASP A 114 -1.59 19.28 -13.46
N THR A 115 -0.83 19.35 -14.56
CA THR A 115 -1.12 20.27 -15.68
C THR A 115 -2.21 19.75 -16.61
N TYR A 116 -2.21 18.45 -16.93
CA TYR A 116 -3.03 17.89 -18.01
C TYR A 116 -4.10 16.90 -17.55
N ILE A 117 -3.93 16.27 -16.38
CA ILE A 117 -4.85 15.26 -15.86
C ILE A 117 -5.71 15.88 -14.76
N ASN A 118 -5.08 16.34 -13.68
CA ASN A 118 -5.79 16.83 -12.49
C ASN A 118 -6.55 18.13 -12.76
N SER A 119 -6.03 19.01 -13.63
CA SER A 119 -6.70 20.26 -14.00
C SER A 119 -8.04 20.06 -14.70
N ASN A 120 -8.26 18.88 -15.30
CA ASN A 120 -9.44 18.56 -16.11
C ASN A 120 -10.48 17.71 -15.36
N HIS A 121 -10.17 17.25 -14.14
CA HIS A 121 -10.98 16.29 -13.41
C HIS A 121 -11.12 16.66 -11.93
N ASN A 122 -12.32 16.49 -11.37
CA ASN A 122 -12.58 16.85 -9.97
C ASN A 122 -12.03 15.82 -8.97
N ALA A 123 -11.68 14.62 -9.42
CA ALA A 123 -11.07 13.57 -8.62
C ALA A 123 -10.00 12.85 -9.44
N SER A 124 -8.85 12.61 -8.83
CA SER A 124 -7.73 11.90 -9.47
C SER A 124 -7.16 10.86 -8.53
N ILE A 125 -6.86 9.68 -9.06
CA ILE A 125 -6.22 8.57 -8.34
C ILE A 125 -4.98 8.12 -9.12
N VAL A 126 -3.86 7.93 -8.41
CA VAL A 126 -2.68 7.23 -8.91
C VAL A 126 -2.54 5.92 -8.16
N VAL A 127 -2.33 4.83 -8.89
CA VAL A 127 -2.09 3.49 -8.34
C VAL A 127 -0.79 2.90 -8.89
N ASN A 128 -0.12 2.03 -8.13
CA ASN A 128 1.03 1.27 -8.64
C ASN A 128 0.93 -0.23 -8.38
N LYS A 129 1.88 -0.99 -8.95
CA LYS A 129 1.94 -2.47 -8.80
C LYS A 129 2.21 -2.94 -7.36
N LYS A 130 2.63 -2.05 -6.46
CA LYS A 130 2.79 -2.35 -5.03
C LYS A 130 1.48 -2.21 -4.25
N GLY A 131 0.39 -1.78 -4.91
CA GLY A 131 -0.89 -1.51 -4.26
C GLY A 131 -0.90 -0.19 -3.49
N GLU A 132 0.04 0.72 -3.75
CA GLU A 132 0.05 2.06 -3.18
C GLU A 132 -0.92 2.96 -3.95
N TYR A 133 -1.66 3.80 -3.23
CA TYR A 133 -2.60 4.75 -3.80
C TYR A 133 -2.28 6.17 -3.36
N LYS A 134 -2.43 7.12 -4.28
CA LYS A 134 -2.49 8.55 -3.95
C LYS A 134 -3.69 9.16 -4.63
N ALA A 135 -4.44 9.98 -3.91
CA ALA A 135 -5.61 10.64 -4.47
C ALA A 135 -5.67 12.12 -4.14
N LYS A 136 -6.29 12.87 -5.04
CA LYS A 136 -6.61 14.30 -4.90
C LYS A 136 -8.04 14.53 -5.35
N VAL A 137 -8.66 15.55 -4.77
CA VAL A 137 -9.98 16.04 -5.21
C VAL A 137 -10.01 17.56 -5.23
N ASP A 138 -10.85 18.11 -6.11
CA ASP A 138 -11.25 19.50 -6.14
C ASP A 138 -12.49 19.72 -5.29
N LEU A 139 -12.36 20.54 -4.25
CA LEU A 139 -13.47 21.01 -3.44
C LEU A 139 -13.93 22.39 -3.94
N THR A 140 -15.20 22.53 -4.30
CA THR A 140 -15.79 23.85 -4.55
C THR A 140 -16.17 24.49 -3.22
N LEU A 141 -15.53 25.61 -2.89
CA LEU A 141 -15.75 26.37 -1.66
C LEU A 141 -17.00 27.25 -1.75
N PRO A 142 -17.63 27.62 -0.62
CA PRO A 142 -18.75 28.58 -0.61
C PRO A 142 -18.43 29.94 -1.23
N CYS A 143 -17.14 30.33 -1.22
CA CYS A 143 -16.65 31.54 -1.89
C CYS A 143 -16.40 31.36 -3.40
N ASN A 144 -16.91 30.26 -3.99
CA ASN A 144 -16.78 29.92 -5.40
C ASN A 144 -15.32 29.78 -5.88
N HIS A 145 -14.41 29.42 -4.98
CA HIS A 145 -13.03 29.04 -5.32
C HIS A 145 -12.92 27.52 -5.33
N LYS A 146 -11.96 26.99 -6.09
CA LYS A 146 -11.60 25.56 -6.01
C LYS A 146 -10.45 25.37 -5.02
N LEU A 147 -10.53 24.36 -4.17
CA LEU A 147 -9.44 23.91 -3.31
C LEU A 147 -9.03 22.52 -3.75
N GLU A 148 -7.81 22.38 -4.26
CA GLU A 148 -7.21 21.07 -4.47
C GLU A 148 -6.73 20.53 -3.11
N GLN A 149 -7.17 19.34 -2.74
CA GLN A 149 -6.75 18.71 -1.49
C GLN A 149 -6.49 17.21 -1.66
N GLU A 150 -5.65 16.65 -0.78
CA GLU A 150 -5.46 15.21 -0.71
C GLU A 150 -6.76 14.49 -0.33
N ALA A 151 -6.94 13.31 -0.90
CA ALA A 151 -8.07 12.43 -0.64
C ALA A 151 -7.64 11.04 -0.18
N VAL A 152 -8.54 10.38 0.53
CA VAL A 152 -8.42 8.97 0.93
C VAL A 152 -9.31 8.14 0.03
N VAL A 153 -8.78 7.02 -0.48
CA VAL A 153 -9.55 6.03 -1.23
C VAL A 153 -10.11 4.99 -0.25
N GLU A 154 -11.42 4.80 -0.24
CA GLU A 154 -12.09 3.83 0.63
C GLU A 154 -12.88 2.84 -0.21
N VAL A 155 -12.72 1.55 0.06
CA VAL A 155 -13.42 0.49 -0.69
C VAL A 155 -14.78 0.24 -0.07
N VAL A 156 -15.84 0.33 -0.89
CA VAL A 156 -17.20 0.03 -0.48
C VAL A 156 -17.51 -1.43 -0.81
N TYR A 157 -17.73 -2.22 0.23
CA TYR A 157 -18.19 -3.60 0.11
C TYR A 157 -19.71 -3.66 0.19
N PRO A 158 -20.35 -4.56 -0.59
CA PRO A 158 -21.78 -4.77 -0.49
C PRO A 158 -22.12 -5.26 0.91
N SER A 159 -23.21 -4.75 1.47
CA SER A 159 -23.79 -5.32 2.67
C SER A 159 -24.31 -6.72 2.33
N VAL A 160 -23.89 -7.71 3.11
CA VAL A 160 -24.38 -9.10 3.00
C VAL A 160 -25.23 -9.37 4.23
N GLU A 161 -26.53 -9.51 4.03
CA GLU A 161 -27.47 -9.90 5.10
C GLU A 161 -27.17 -11.34 5.55
N GLY A 162 -27.45 -11.67 6.82
CA GLY A 162 -27.29 -13.03 7.33
C GLY A 162 -25.87 -13.41 7.79
N LEU A 163 -24.91 -12.47 7.74
CA LEU A 163 -23.51 -12.74 8.12
C LEU A 163 -23.37 -13.07 9.61
N ASP A 164 -24.09 -12.37 10.48
CA ASP A 164 -24.04 -12.61 11.92
C ASP A 164 -24.61 -13.99 12.26
N GLU A 165 -25.75 -14.36 11.66
CA GLU A 165 -26.35 -15.68 11.81
C GLU A 165 -25.43 -16.79 11.29
N TYR A 166 -24.74 -16.56 10.17
CA TYR A 166 -23.75 -17.49 9.64
C TYR A 166 -22.57 -17.67 10.61
N VAL A 167 -22.03 -16.57 11.16
CA VAL A 167 -20.91 -16.61 12.10
C VAL A 167 -21.28 -17.38 13.36
N GLU A 168 -22.47 -17.15 13.93
CA GLU A 168 -22.94 -17.90 15.10
C GLU A 168 -23.10 -19.41 14.80
N ALA A 169 -23.70 -19.76 13.65
CA ALA A 169 -23.84 -21.17 13.24
C ALA A 169 -22.50 -21.88 12.98
N VAL A 170 -21.45 -21.14 12.60
CA VAL A 170 -20.10 -21.66 12.40
C VAL A 170 -19.33 -21.78 13.72
N LYS A 171 -19.47 -20.81 14.64
CA LYS A 171 -18.82 -20.84 15.97
C LYS A 171 -19.13 -22.13 16.72
N GLU A 172 -20.35 -22.63 16.66
CA GLU A 172 -20.75 -23.90 17.29
C GLU A 172 -19.99 -25.13 16.73
N LYS A 173 -19.51 -25.05 15.49
CA LYS A 173 -18.79 -26.12 14.80
C LYS A 173 -17.29 -26.04 14.99
N ILE A 174 -16.75 -24.87 15.37
CA ILE A 174 -15.32 -24.69 15.64
C ILE A 174 -15.04 -25.14 17.07
N LYS A 175 -14.35 -26.27 17.21
CA LYS A 175 -13.91 -26.79 18.51
C LYS A 175 -12.41 -26.61 18.66
N GLU A 176 -12.00 -26.07 19.80
CA GLU A 176 -10.59 -25.99 20.14
C GLU A 176 -10.04 -27.38 20.42
N ARG A 177 -8.92 -27.73 19.77
CA ARG A 177 -8.27 -29.00 20.00
C ARG A 177 -7.50 -28.91 21.31
N VAL A 178 -8.07 -29.47 22.37
CA VAL A 178 -7.35 -29.64 23.63
C VAL A 178 -6.27 -30.70 23.45
N TYR A 179 -5.02 -30.26 23.41
CA TYR A 179 -3.89 -31.17 23.50
C TYR A 179 -3.78 -31.66 24.93
N VAL A 180 -4.30 -32.85 25.19
CA VAL A 180 -3.92 -33.57 26.39
C VAL A 180 -2.48 -34.00 26.14
N ALA A 181 -1.52 -33.34 26.81
CA ALA A 181 -0.15 -33.83 26.85
C ALA A 181 -0.25 -35.30 27.25
N ALA A 182 0.22 -36.20 26.39
CA ALA A 182 0.25 -37.61 26.73
C ALA A 182 0.88 -37.69 28.13
N PRO A 183 0.26 -38.42 29.10
CA PRO A 183 0.93 -38.64 30.37
C PRO A 183 2.33 -39.08 29.98
N VAL A 184 3.34 -38.36 30.45
CA VAL A 184 4.73 -38.73 30.22
C VAL A 184 4.82 -40.10 30.83
N GLY A 185 4.56 -41.13 30.02
CA GLY A 185 4.57 -42.51 30.42
C GLY A 185 5.97 -42.65 30.92
N GLY A 186 6.09 -42.75 32.25
CA GLY A 186 7.38 -42.66 32.93
C GLY A 186 8.26 -43.62 32.17
N ARG A 187 9.18 -43.09 31.37
CA ARG A 187 10.18 -43.94 30.74
C ARG A 187 10.76 -44.64 31.95
N PRO A 188 10.71 -45.98 32.03
CA PRO A 188 11.47 -46.67 33.05
C PRO A 188 12.85 -46.04 32.96
N SER A 189 13.37 -45.51 34.07
CA SER A 189 14.69 -44.85 34.11
C SER A 189 15.83 -45.86 33.88
N ALA A 190 15.57 -46.92 33.10
CA ALA A 190 16.38 -48.07 32.83
C ALA A 190 17.20 -47.93 31.55
N TYR A 191 17.18 -46.77 30.90
CA TYR A 191 18.36 -46.40 30.13
C TYR A 191 19.29 -45.65 31.06
N PRO A 192 20.44 -46.22 31.45
CA PRO A 192 21.53 -45.42 31.94
C PRO A 192 22.03 -44.59 30.76
N PHE A 193 21.34 -43.48 30.47
CA PHE A 193 21.86 -42.42 29.63
C PHE A 193 23.03 -41.81 30.43
N HIS A 194 24.21 -42.40 30.29
CA HIS A 194 25.50 -41.82 30.65
C HIS A 194 25.84 -40.59 29.76
N TRP A 195 24.83 -39.78 29.40
CA TRP A 195 25.00 -38.59 28.56
C TRP A 195 25.48 -37.36 29.33
N ASN A 196 25.84 -37.52 30.59
CA ASN A 196 26.48 -36.48 31.41
C ASN A 196 27.87 -36.84 31.93
N GLN A 197 28.53 -37.88 31.42
CA GLN A 197 29.94 -38.13 31.74
C GLN A 197 30.94 -37.51 30.77
N GLY A 198 30.50 -36.68 29.82
CA GLY A 198 31.39 -36.08 28.82
C GLY A 198 31.01 -34.71 28.26
N ARG A 199 29.85 -34.14 28.63
CA ARG A 199 29.66 -32.70 28.39
C ARG A 199 30.49 -31.97 29.42
N LYS A 200 31.74 -31.65 29.06
CA LYS A 200 32.39 -30.46 29.62
C LYS A 200 31.35 -29.35 29.49
N GLU A 201 31.06 -28.68 30.60
CA GLU A 201 30.45 -27.36 30.54
C GLU A 201 31.28 -26.58 29.53
N PHE A 202 30.72 -26.36 28.34
CA PHE A 202 31.38 -25.55 27.34
C PHE A 202 31.22 -24.14 27.84
N ASP A 203 32.35 -23.59 28.31
CA ASP A 203 32.45 -22.19 28.70
C ASP A 203 31.94 -21.35 27.53
N SER A 204 30.85 -20.62 27.76
CA SER A 204 30.22 -19.73 26.78
C SER A 204 31.24 -18.74 26.21
N ALA A 205 32.25 -18.36 26.99
CA ALA A 205 33.33 -17.48 26.55
C ALA A 205 34.31 -18.15 25.56
N GLU A 206 34.55 -19.46 25.68
CA GLU A 206 35.39 -20.21 24.72
C GLU A 206 34.65 -20.39 23.38
N ARG A 207 33.33 -20.61 23.45
CA ARG A 207 32.47 -20.73 22.27
C ARG A 207 32.32 -19.41 21.51
N GLY A 208 32.12 -18.31 22.24
CA GLY A 208 32.10 -16.96 21.68
C GLY A 208 33.40 -16.62 20.96
N ARG A 209 34.56 -16.87 21.59
CA ARG A 209 35.88 -16.63 20.98
C ARG A 209 36.09 -17.40 19.68
N LYS A 210 35.73 -18.69 19.65
CA LYS A 210 35.87 -19.51 18.44
C LYS A 210 34.97 -19.01 17.29
N MET A 211 33.75 -18.58 17.58
CA MET A 211 32.87 -18.01 16.55
C MET A 211 33.40 -16.69 15.98
N VAL A 212 34.01 -15.85 16.82
CA VAL A 212 34.61 -14.57 16.38
C VAL A 212 35.77 -14.81 15.41
N GLU A 213 36.61 -15.81 15.68
CA GLU A 213 37.68 -16.23 14.76
C GLU A 213 37.11 -16.70 13.42
N GLU A 214 36.00 -17.46 13.43
CA GLU A 214 35.35 -17.97 12.22
C GLU A 214 34.65 -16.87 11.40
N THR A 215 34.13 -15.81 12.04
CA THR A 215 33.48 -14.67 11.37
C THR A 215 34.43 -13.54 10.98
N GLY A 216 35.73 -13.66 11.27
CA GLY A 216 36.75 -12.65 10.95
C GLY A 216 36.71 -11.41 11.86
N GLY A 217 36.16 -11.53 13.07
CA GLY A 217 36.20 -10.46 14.08
C GLY A 217 37.58 -10.38 14.75
N VAL A 218 37.89 -9.21 15.33
CA VAL A 218 39.17 -8.98 16.03
C VAL A 218 38.93 -8.99 17.53
N ILE A 219 39.70 -9.78 18.27
CA ILE A 219 39.71 -9.78 19.74
C ILE A 219 40.84 -8.87 20.22
N THR A 220 40.54 -7.88 21.04
CA THR A 220 41.52 -6.95 21.61
C THR A 220 42.31 -7.60 22.75
N GLU A 221 43.43 -6.99 23.14
CA GLU A 221 44.21 -7.43 24.32
C GLU A 221 43.41 -7.32 25.65
N SER A 222 42.38 -6.46 25.69
CA SER A 222 41.43 -6.33 26.80
C SER A 222 40.36 -7.44 26.84
N GLY A 223 40.28 -8.29 25.80
CA GLY A 223 39.29 -9.37 25.69
C GLY A 223 37.95 -8.94 25.07
N GLU A 224 37.88 -7.76 24.48
CA GLU A 224 36.69 -7.25 23.79
C GLU A 224 36.70 -7.70 22.32
N ILE A 225 35.52 -7.85 21.72
CA ILE A 225 35.35 -8.35 20.36
C ILE A 225 34.89 -7.21 19.45
N ILE A 226 35.54 -7.05 18.30
CA ILE A 226 35.19 -6.06 17.28
C ILE A 226 34.62 -6.75 16.04
N ILE A 227 33.34 -6.51 15.75
CA ILE A 227 32.64 -6.98 14.53
C ILE A 227 32.02 -5.76 13.85
N GLY A 228 32.34 -5.52 12.57
CA GLY A 228 31.79 -4.38 11.82
C GLY A 228 32.12 -2.98 12.39
N GLY A 229 33.17 -2.87 13.21
CA GLY A 229 33.57 -1.62 13.87
C GLY A 229 32.87 -1.35 15.21
N GLN A 230 31.99 -2.23 15.69
CA GLN A 230 31.42 -2.16 17.04
C GLN A 230 32.19 -3.04 18.01
N VAL A 231 32.45 -2.52 19.21
CA VAL A 231 33.08 -3.25 20.33
C VAL A 231 31.97 -3.90 21.17
N MET A 232 32.05 -5.20 21.39
CA MET A 232 31.08 -6.01 22.12
C MET A 232 31.79 -6.96 23.10
N SER A 233 31.14 -7.32 24.21
CA SER A 233 31.62 -8.37 25.10
C SER A 233 31.40 -9.78 24.50
N PRO A 234 32.12 -10.81 24.94
CA PRO A 234 31.88 -12.19 24.54
C PRO A 234 30.45 -12.69 24.74
N GLU A 235 29.79 -12.26 25.82
CA GLU A 235 28.39 -12.58 26.11
C GLU A 235 27.44 -11.89 25.14
N GLU A 236 27.66 -10.60 24.85
CA GLU A 236 26.83 -9.83 23.91
C GLU A 236 26.87 -10.39 22.49
N VAL A 237 28.04 -10.88 22.06
CA VAL A 237 28.20 -11.55 20.76
C VAL A 237 27.42 -12.88 20.73
N PHE A 238 27.47 -13.66 21.82
CA PHE A 238 26.73 -14.91 21.90
C PHE A 238 25.22 -14.67 21.86
N ASP A 239 24.72 -13.69 22.59
CA ASP A 239 23.29 -13.34 22.60
C ASP A 239 22.84 -12.83 21.23
N ALA A 240 23.60 -11.93 20.60
CA ALA A 240 23.25 -11.40 19.27
C ALA A 240 23.23 -12.48 18.17
N LEU A 241 24.07 -13.52 18.27
CA LEU A 241 24.11 -14.61 17.30
C LEU A 241 23.10 -15.72 17.58
N THR A 242 22.55 -15.79 18.80
CA THR A 242 21.58 -16.82 19.19
C THR A 242 20.15 -16.30 19.28
N ASP A 243 19.94 -14.98 19.24
CA ASP A 243 18.61 -14.38 19.16
C ASP A 243 18.01 -14.53 17.75
N PRO A 244 16.90 -15.30 17.59
CA PRO A 244 16.27 -15.50 16.29
C PRO A 244 15.64 -14.22 15.69
N TYR A 245 15.58 -13.12 16.44
CA TYR A 245 15.05 -11.82 16.00
C TYR A 245 16.12 -10.79 15.68
N TYR A 246 17.41 -11.07 15.95
CA TYR A 246 18.49 -10.19 15.54
C TYR A 246 18.73 -10.35 14.03
N GLY A 247 18.16 -9.42 13.24
CA GLY A 247 18.39 -9.34 11.80
C GLY A 247 19.88 -9.22 11.52
N GLY A 248 20.44 -10.24 10.86
CA GLY A 248 21.88 -10.47 10.76
C GLY A 248 22.70 -9.24 10.36
N PHE A 249 23.88 -9.14 10.98
CA PHE A 249 24.89 -8.14 10.60
C PHE A 249 25.28 -8.34 9.14
N SER A 250 25.01 -7.34 8.30
CA SER A 250 25.61 -7.25 6.98
C SER A 250 27.08 -6.90 7.13
N VAL A 251 27.95 -7.88 6.89
CA VAL A 251 29.41 -7.76 6.85
C VAL A 251 29.84 -6.86 5.69
#